data_AF-A0A496ZZZ8-F1
#
_entry.id   AF-A0A496ZZZ8-F1
#
_cell.length_a   1.000
_cell.length_b   1.000
_cell.length_c   1.000
_cell.angle_alpha   90.00
_cell.angle_beta   90.00
_cell.angle_gamma   90.00
#
_symmetry.space_group_name_H-M   'P 1'
#
loop_
_entity.id
_entity.type
_entity.pdbx_description
1 polymer ?
#
loop_
_entity_poly.entity_id
_entity_poly.type
_entity_poly.pdbx_seq_one_letter_code
_entity_poly.pdbx_strand_id
1 'polypeptide(L)'
;DLRLPDGEPAFNERELRHMADVQVVYHRIMIAGIVAALVLLGGTATLLTSGRTRWRVPAALLSGSLFTLGLLGAVGAFMALSWGEFFTTFHRIFFEGDTWIFPYSDTLIRLFPMRFWMDVAIVIVVLLLIETVTVGVVGWLWMRYGGRSGDFSRSDLALND
;
A
#
# COMPACT_ATOMS: atom_id res chain seq x y z
N ASP A 1 -19.71 26.53 4.03
CA ASP A 1 -19.56 27.04 5.40
C ASP A 1 -20.42 26.17 6.31
N LEU A 2 -19.82 25.17 6.97
CA LEU A 2 -20.53 24.30 7.91
C LEU A 2 -20.59 25.03 9.25
N ARG A 3 -21.78 25.13 9.84
CA ARG A 3 -22.02 25.87 11.10
C ARG A 3 -22.70 25.00 12.12
N LEU A 4 -22.41 25.25 13.38
CA LEU A 4 -23.08 24.64 14.53
C LEU A 4 -24.47 25.29 14.74
N PRO A 5 -25.36 24.69 15.56
CA PRO A 5 -26.70 25.24 15.82
C PRO A 5 -26.72 26.65 16.41
N ASP A 6 -25.62 27.07 17.04
CA ASP A 6 -25.40 28.41 17.60
C ASP A 6 -24.87 29.43 16.57
N GLY A 7 -24.60 28.99 15.33
CA GLY A 7 -24.16 29.83 14.21
C GLY A 7 -22.64 29.97 14.07
N GLU A 8 -21.86 29.40 14.98
CA GLU A 8 -20.39 29.39 14.93
C GLU A 8 -19.86 28.42 13.85
N PRO A 9 -18.67 28.66 13.28
CA PRO A 9 -18.05 27.74 12.34
C PRO A 9 -17.86 26.35 12.97
N ALA A 10 -18.23 25.30 12.23
CA ALA A 10 -18.09 23.93 12.70
C ALA A 10 -16.63 23.50 12.87
N PHE A 11 -15.70 24.10 12.13
CA PHE A 11 -14.27 23.84 12.22
C PHE A 11 -13.52 25.15 12.41
N ASN A 12 -12.52 25.15 13.28
CA ASN A 12 -11.61 26.26 13.47
C ASN A 12 -10.50 26.28 12.40
N GLU A 13 -9.73 27.38 12.34
CA GLU A 13 -8.67 27.54 11.34
C GLU A 13 -7.58 26.46 11.40
N ARG A 14 -7.25 25.94 12.60
CA ARG A 14 -6.23 24.89 12.76
C ARG A 14 -6.71 23.59 12.14
N GLU A 15 -7.95 23.19 12.43
CA GLU A 15 -8.57 21.98 11.86
C GLU A 15 -8.62 22.06 10.33
N LEU A 16 -9.00 23.22 9.78
CA LEU A 16 -9.06 23.43 8.33
C LEU A 16 -7.67 23.37 7.69
N ARG A 17 -6.65 23.97 8.31
CA ARG A 17 -5.26 23.90 7.81
C ARG A 17 -4.75 22.46 7.81
N HIS A 18 -4.96 21.72 8.89
CA HIS A 18 -4.56 20.31 8.95
C HIS A 18 -5.27 19.46 7.88
N MET A 19 -6.58 19.67 7.68
CA MET A 19 -7.31 18.95 6.64
C MET A 19 -6.81 19.29 5.23
N ALA A 20 -6.37 20.53 4.99
CA ALA A 20 -5.71 20.90 3.74
C ALA A 20 -4.37 20.17 3.56
N ASP A 21 -3.56 20.05 4.62
CA ASP A 21 -2.30 19.29 4.58
C ASP A 21 -2.57 17.79 4.31
N VAL A 22 -3.57 17.21 4.98
CA VAL A 22 -4.02 15.82 4.77
C VAL A 22 -4.44 15.61 3.32
N GLN A 23 -5.19 16.55 2.74
CA GLN A 23 -5.59 16.48 1.34
C GLN A 23 -4.37 16.48 0.41
N VAL A 24 -3.36 17.32 0.67
CA VAL A 24 -2.12 17.34 -0.13
C VAL A 24 -1.37 16.01 -0.03
N VAL A 25 -1.20 15.48 1.18
CA VAL A 25 -0.53 14.18 1.40
C VAL A 25 -1.29 13.06 0.69
N TYR A 26 -2.61 13.03 0.80
CA TYR A 26 -3.46 12.04 0.12
C TYR A 26 -3.27 12.08 -1.40
N HIS A 27 -3.33 13.26 -2.02
CA HIS A 27 -3.12 13.39 -3.47
C HIS A 27 -1.72 12.94 -3.90
N ARG A 28 -0.69 13.28 -3.12
CA ARG A 28 0.70 12.85 -3.40
C ARG A 28 0.84 11.33 -3.33
N ILE A 29 0.25 10.69 -2.32
CA ILE A 29 0.25 9.22 -2.18
C ILE A 29 -0.50 8.57 -3.35
N MET A 30 -1.65 9.11 -3.76
CA MET A 30 -2.41 8.58 -4.91
C MET A 30 -1.61 8.69 -6.21
N ILE A 31 -0.98 9.84 -6.48
CA ILE A 31 -0.13 10.03 -7.66
C ILE A 31 1.05 9.05 -7.63
N ALA A 32 1.74 8.95 -6.49
CA ALA A 32 2.86 8.01 -6.34
C ALA A 32 2.41 6.55 -6.55
N GLY A 33 1.25 6.17 -6.03
CA GLY A 33 0.65 4.85 -6.22
C GLY A 33 0.32 4.56 -7.68
N ILE A 34 -0.27 5.52 -8.41
CA ILE A 34 -0.54 5.39 -9.84
C ILE A 34 0.75 5.23 -10.63
N VAL A 35 1.77 6.06 -10.35
CA VAL A 35 3.08 5.96 -11.02
C VAL A 35 3.73 4.61 -10.74
N ALA A 36 3.71 4.14 -9.49
CA ALA A 36 4.24 2.83 -9.12
C ALA A 36 3.51 1.70 -9.86
N ALA A 37 2.17 1.75 -9.94
CA ALA A 37 1.37 0.79 -10.69
C ALA A 37 1.72 0.79 -12.18
N LEU A 38 1.88 1.95 -12.80
CA LEU A 38 2.28 2.08 -14.21
C LEU A 38 3.68 1.51 -14.45
N VAL A 39 4.64 1.78 -13.56
CA VAL A 39 6.00 1.22 -13.63
C VAL A 39 5.97 -0.30 -13.50
N LEU A 40 5.19 -0.85 -12.55
CA LEU A 40 5.05 -2.29 -12.37
C LEU A 40 4.41 -2.96 -13.58
N LEU A 41 3.34 -2.38 -14.13
CA LEU A 41 2.67 -2.88 -15.33
C LEU A 41 3.58 -2.81 -16.57
N GLY A 42 4.23 -1.67 -16.79
CA GLY A 42 5.16 -1.48 -17.92
C GLY A 42 6.39 -2.37 -17.83
N GLY A 43 6.98 -2.51 -16.64
CA GLY A 43 8.09 -3.41 -16.38
C GLY A 43 7.70 -4.88 -16.60
N THR A 44 6.53 -5.29 -16.09
CA THR A 44 5.99 -6.63 -16.32
C THR A 44 5.74 -6.89 -17.80
N ALA A 45 5.08 -5.96 -18.50
CA ALA A 45 4.82 -6.08 -19.94
C ALA A 45 6.13 -6.21 -20.74
N THR A 46 7.14 -5.40 -20.44
CA THR A 46 8.46 -5.45 -21.08
C THR A 46 9.16 -6.80 -20.87
N LEU A 47 9.08 -7.34 -19.64
CA LEU A 47 9.65 -8.65 -19.35
C LEU A 47 8.91 -9.78 -20.07
N LEU A 48 7.59 -9.67 -20.24
CA LEU A 48 6.75 -10.66 -20.91
C LEU A 48 6.92 -10.67 -22.43
N THR A 49 7.12 -9.50 -23.06
CA THR A 49 7.37 -9.41 -24.51
C THR A 49 8.77 -9.89 -24.90
N SER A 50 9.71 -9.92 -23.95
CA SER A 50 11.05 -10.47 -24.15
C SER A 50 11.08 -11.97 -23.84
N GLY A 51 11.16 -12.79 -24.89
CA GLY A 51 11.21 -14.26 -24.77
C GLY A 51 12.35 -14.80 -23.88
N ARG A 52 13.44 -14.04 -23.72
CA ARG A 52 14.58 -14.40 -22.88
C ARG A 52 14.41 -14.07 -21.39
N THR A 53 13.52 -13.14 -21.04
CA THR A 53 13.34 -12.66 -19.66
C THR A 53 11.97 -12.95 -19.07
N ARG A 54 11.01 -13.48 -19.85
CA ARG A 54 9.65 -13.82 -19.40
C ARG A 54 9.61 -14.70 -18.14
N TRP A 55 10.58 -15.60 -17.99
CA TRP A 55 10.66 -16.52 -16.84
C TRP A 55 10.99 -15.81 -15.51
N ARG A 56 11.48 -14.56 -15.57
CA ARG A 56 11.80 -13.76 -14.38
C ARG A 56 10.57 -13.14 -13.73
N VAL A 57 9.49 -12.94 -14.49
CA VAL A 57 8.26 -12.29 -14.01
C VAL A 57 7.68 -12.98 -12.76
N PRO A 58 7.40 -14.30 -12.78
CA PRO A 58 6.76 -14.91 -11.62
C PRO A 58 7.68 -15.00 -10.40
N ALA A 59 9.00 -15.08 -10.60
CA ALA A 59 9.98 -14.98 -9.52
C ALA A 59 10.00 -13.57 -8.89
N ALA A 60 9.96 -12.52 -9.72
CA ALA A 60 9.91 -11.13 -9.27
C ALA A 60 8.61 -10.81 -8.51
N LEU A 61 7.47 -11.31 -8.99
CA LEU A 61 6.18 -11.18 -8.30
C LEU A 61 6.22 -11.85 -6.93
N LEU A 62 6.73 -13.09 -6.83
CA LEU A 62 6.84 -13.77 -5.53
C LEU A 62 7.80 -13.05 -4.58
N SER A 63 9.00 -12.67 -5.04
CA SER A 63 9.97 -11.98 -4.18
C SER A 63 9.45 -10.63 -3.72
N GLY A 64 8.78 -9.88 -4.60
CA GLY A 64 8.14 -8.61 -4.27
C GLY A 64 7.03 -8.80 -3.23
N SER A 65 6.17 -9.81 -3.41
CA SER A 65 5.13 -10.13 -2.43
C SER A 65 5.71 -10.51 -1.07
N LEU A 66 6.76 -11.33 -1.01
CA LEU A 66 7.39 -11.69 0.26
C LEU A 66 8.03 -10.49 0.96
N PHE A 67 8.68 -9.60 0.21
CA PHE A 67 9.23 -8.36 0.75
C PHE A 67 8.12 -7.47 1.32
N THR A 68 7.04 -7.25 0.55
CA THR A 68 5.90 -6.46 0.99
C THR A 68 5.20 -7.06 2.21
N LEU A 69 5.04 -8.39 2.28
CA LEU A 69 4.52 -9.07 3.46
C LEU A 69 5.40 -8.86 4.69
N GLY A 70 6.73 -8.91 4.53
CA GLY A 70 7.67 -8.60 5.61
C GLY A 70 7.50 -7.17 6.12
N LEU A 71 7.39 -6.20 5.21
CA LEU A 71 7.18 -4.79 5.55
C LEU A 71 5.83 -4.56 6.25
N LEU A 72 4.74 -5.13 5.71
CA LEU A 72 3.41 -5.06 6.32
C LEU A 72 3.39 -5.72 7.69
N GLY A 73 4.07 -6.86 7.86
CA GLY A 73 4.22 -7.53 9.15
C GLY A 73 4.96 -6.66 10.17
N ALA A 74 6.07 -6.03 9.77
CA ALA A 74 6.83 -5.13 10.65
C ALA A 74 6.03 -3.88 11.05
N VAL A 75 5.40 -3.21 10.09
CA VAL A 75 4.57 -2.02 10.35
C VAL A 75 3.32 -2.37 11.16
N GLY A 76 2.64 -3.45 10.81
CA GLY A 76 1.47 -3.94 11.54
C GLY A 76 1.80 -4.34 12.98
N ALA A 77 2.96 -4.97 13.21
CA ALA A 77 3.44 -5.26 14.57
C ALA A 77 3.71 -3.97 15.35
N PHE A 78 4.35 -2.97 14.74
CA PHE A 78 4.59 -1.68 15.40
C PHE A 78 3.27 -0.98 15.79
N MET A 79 2.28 -0.97 14.88
CA MET A 79 0.94 -0.44 15.15
C MET A 79 0.25 -1.17 16.31
N ALA A 80 0.36 -2.51 16.37
CA ALA A 80 -0.27 -3.32 17.39
C ALA A 80 0.39 -3.17 18.78
N LEU A 81 1.72 -3.02 18.82
CA LEU A 81 2.48 -2.88 20.05
C LEU A 81 2.40 -1.46 20.63
N SER A 82 2.41 -0.43 19.77
CA SER A 82 2.33 0.97 20.21
C SER A 82 1.62 1.85 19.18
N TRP A 83 0.29 1.83 19.24
CA TRP A 83 -0.53 2.68 18.38
C TRP A 83 -0.19 4.17 18.53
N GLY A 84 0.01 4.65 19.75
CA GLY A 84 0.31 6.06 20.01
C GLY A 84 1.60 6.51 19.32
N GLU A 85 2.69 5.76 19.49
CA GLU A 85 3.97 6.07 18.84
C GLU A 85 3.88 5.95 17.32
N PHE A 86 3.16 4.96 16.80
CA PHE A 86 2.92 4.84 15.36
C PHE A 86 2.18 6.07 14.83
N PHE A 87 1.08 6.46 15.48
CA PHE A 87 0.26 7.60 15.08
C PHE A 87 1.09 8.89 15.12
N THR A 88 1.80 9.16 16.21
CA THR A 88 2.67 10.34 16.32
C THR A 88 3.80 10.33 15.29
N THR A 89 4.46 9.18 15.08
CA THR A 89 5.55 9.06 14.09
C THR A 89 5.02 9.32 12.67
N PHE A 90 3.88 8.73 12.32
CA PHE A 90 3.21 8.99 11.05
C PHE A 90 2.96 10.49 10.85
N HIS A 91 2.39 11.16 11.86
CA HIS A 91 2.08 12.57 11.74
C HIS A 91 3.33 13.45 11.59
N ARG A 92 4.43 13.13 12.30
CA ARG A 92 5.69 13.86 12.18
C ARG A 92 6.38 13.68 10.82
N ILE A 93 6.15 12.56 10.13
CA ILE A 93 6.71 12.33 8.79
C ILE A 93 5.97 13.18 7.74
N PHE A 94 4.65 13.32 7.86
CA PHE A 94 3.81 13.92 6.82
C PHE A 94 3.39 15.36 7.09
N PHE A 95 3.41 15.81 8.35
CA PHE A 95 2.93 17.13 8.75
C PHE A 95 4.01 17.90 9.51
N GLU A 96 4.13 19.19 9.20
CA GLU A 96 5.05 20.09 9.87
C GLU A 96 4.37 20.78 11.06
N GLY A 97 5.12 20.95 12.15
CA GLY A 97 4.62 21.59 13.38
C GLY A 97 3.49 20.80 14.05
N ASP A 98 2.56 21.55 14.65
CA ASP A 98 1.56 21.03 15.59
C ASP A 98 0.11 21.18 15.08
N THR A 99 -0.07 21.29 13.75
CA THR A 99 -1.40 21.49 13.14
C THR A 99 -2.32 20.27 13.37
N TRP A 100 -1.75 19.09 13.58
CA TRP A 100 -2.44 17.82 13.80
C TRP A 100 -2.72 17.50 15.28
N ILE A 101 -2.34 18.38 16.22
CA ILE A 101 -2.58 18.20 17.66
C ILE A 101 -3.82 19.00 18.05
N PHE A 102 -4.87 18.30 18.45
CA PHE A 102 -6.19 18.88 18.75
C PHE A 102 -6.59 18.72 20.22
N PRO A 103 -7.18 19.76 20.84
CA PRO A 103 -7.98 19.62 22.04
C PRO A 103 -9.20 18.69 21.80
N TYR A 104 -9.64 17.97 22.84
CA TYR A 104 -10.84 17.12 22.75
C TYR A 104 -12.15 17.89 22.50
N SER A 105 -12.15 19.21 22.66
CA SER A 105 -13.28 20.09 22.31
C SER A 105 -13.44 20.29 20.80
N ASP A 106 -12.38 20.10 20.03
CA ASP A 106 -12.37 20.37 18.59
C ASP A 106 -13.27 19.37 17.85
N THR A 107 -13.94 19.86 16.81
CA THR A 107 -14.94 19.10 16.08
C THR A 107 -14.32 17.90 15.35
N LEU A 108 -13.13 18.06 14.79
CA LEU A 108 -12.43 17.08 13.98
C LEU A 108 -12.10 15.81 14.77
N ILE A 109 -11.54 15.94 15.99
CA ILE A 109 -11.21 14.77 16.82
C ILE A 109 -12.47 14.10 17.40
N ARG A 110 -13.58 14.83 17.51
CA ARG A 110 -14.88 14.26 17.91
C ARG A 110 -15.53 13.47 16.78
N LEU A 111 -15.41 13.93 15.54
CA LEU A 111 -15.91 13.23 14.35
C LEU A 111 -15.02 12.04 13.96
N PHE A 112 -13.70 12.19 14.09
CA PHE A 112 -12.70 11.18 13.75
C PHE A 112 -11.85 10.83 14.98
N PRO A 113 -12.45 10.17 16.00
CA PRO A 113 -11.74 9.80 17.21
C PRO A 113 -10.65 8.77 16.91
N MET A 114 -9.72 8.59 17.84
CA MET A 114 -8.58 7.67 17.65
C MET A 114 -8.98 6.25 17.18
N ARG A 115 -10.10 5.73 17.68
CA ARG A 115 -10.63 4.41 17.29
C ARG A 115 -11.02 4.35 15.81
N PHE A 116 -11.57 5.43 15.25
CA PHE A 116 -11.87 5.50 13.82
C PHE A 116 -10.60 5.29 12.99
N TRP A 117 -9.49 5.94 13.36
CA TRP A 117 -8.22 5.79 12.65
C TRP A 117 -7.58 4.41 12.83
N MET A 118 -7.73 3.78 14.01
CA MET A 118 -7.35 2.37 14.21
C MET A 118 -8.11 1.46 13.24
N ASP A 119 -9.43 1.61 13.17
CA ASP A 119 -10.29 0.78 12.32
C ASP A 119 -9.94 0.98 10.83
N VAL A 120 -9.76 2.23 10.38
CA VAL A 120 -9.31 2.54 9.02
C VAL A 120 -7.95 1.90 8.70
N ALA A 121 -6.99 2.01 9.61
CA ALA A 121 -5.66 1.46 9.38
C ALA A 121 -5.68 -0.08 9.32
N ILE A 122 -6.50 -0.74 10.15
CA ILE A 122 -6.72 -2.19 10.09
C ILE A 122 -7.30 -2.59 8.73
N VAL A 123 -8.34 -1.88 8.26
CA VAL A 123 -8.95 -2.16 6.95
C VAL A 123 -7.92 -2.04 5.83
N ILE A 124 -7.11 -0.98 5.83
CA ILE A 124 -6.04 -0.78 4.83
C ILE A 124 -5.04 -1.93 4.87
N VAL A 125 -4.54 -2.30 6.06
CA VAL A 125 -3.57 -3.40 6.21
C VAL A 125 -4.16 -4.72 5.70
N VAL A 126 -5.42 -5.03 6.03
CA VAL A 126 -6.10 -6.25 5.58
C VAL A 126 -6.23 -6.29 4.06
N LEU A 127 -6.64 -5.18 3.42
CA LEU A 127 -6.75 -5.10 1.97
C LEU A 127 -5.40 -5.29 1.29
N LEU A 128 -4.34 -4.64 1.81
CA LEU A 128 -2.97 -4.80 1.29
C LEU A 128 -2.44 -6.22 1.47
N LEU A 129 -2.76 -6.89 2.57
CA LEU A 129 -2.41 -8.29 2.80
C LEU A 129 -3.08 -9.19 1.75
N ILE A 130 -4.39 -9.01 1.51
CA ILE A 130 -5.12 -9.79 0.50
C ILE A 130 -4.52 -9.59 -0.88
N GLU A 131 -4.26 -8.35 -1.29
CA GLU A 131 -3.64 -8.03 -2.58
C GLU A 131 -2.26 -8.69 -2.70
N THR A 132 -1.40 -8.51 -1.70
CA THR A 132 -0.02 -9.01 -1.72
C THR A 132 0.03 -10.53 -1.74
N VAL A 133 -0.81 -11.21 -0.95
CA VAL A 133 -0.93 -12.67 -0.94
C VAL A 133 -1.44 -13.15 -2.30
N THR A 134 -2.44 -12.49 -2.88
CA THR A 134 -2.97 -12.86 -4.20
C THR A 134 -1.88 -12.80 -5.27
N VAL A 135 -1.13 -11.70 -5.34
CA VAL A 135 -0.02 -11.54 -6.29
C VAL A 135 1.07 -12.60 -6.06
N GLY A 136 1.40 -12.89 -4.81
CA GLY A 136 2.41 -13.88 -4.44
C GLY A 136 2.01 -15.30 -4.82
N VAL A 137 0.74 -15.67 -4.56
CA VAL A 137 0.16 -16.95 -4.97
C VAL A 137 0.15 -17.09 -6.49
N VAL A 138 -0.23 -16.04 -7.23
CA VAL A 138 -0.19 -16.04 -8.70
C VAL A 138 1.24 -16.26 -9.21
N GLY A 139 2.22 -15.54 -8.67
CA GLY A 139 3.63 -15.73 -9.01
C GLY A 139 4.11 -17.17 -8.72
N TRP A 140 3.74 -17.71 -7.55
CA TRP A 140 4.08 -19.07 -7.16
C TRP A 140 3.45 -20.14 -8.06
N LEU A 141 2.14 -20.04 -8.33
CA LEU A 141 1.43 -20.96 -9.22
C LEU A 141 2.02 -20.92 -10.63
N TRP A 142 2.33 -19.72 -11.14
CA TRP A 142 2.97 -19.58 -12.45
C TRP A 142 4.32 -20.32 -12.49
N MET A 143 5.19 -20.17 -11.49
CA MET A 143 6.43 -20.95 -11.45
C MET A 143 6.18 -22.47 -11.42
N ARG A 144 5.18 -22.91 -10.65
CA ARG A 144 4.86 -24.33 -10.49
C ARG A 144 4.32 -24.98 -11.76
N TYR A 145 3.51 -24.27 -12.56
CA TYR A 145 2.89 -24.81 -13.77
C TYR A 145 3.62 -24.45 -15.06
N GLY A 146 4.38 -23.35 -15.09
CA GLY A 146 5.16 -22.91 -16.26
C GLY A 146 6.42 -23.72 -16.53
N GLY A 147 6.92 -24.48 -15.53
CA GLY A 147 8.09 -25.37 -15.67
C GLY A 147 7.82 -26.69 -16.42
N ARG A 148 6.57 -26.98 -16.79
CA ARG A 148 6.16 -28.25 -17.42
C ARG A 148 6.18 -28.24 -18.96
N SER A 149 6.47 -27.09 -19.58
CA SER A 149 6.42 -26.90 -21.04
C SER A 149 7.81 -26.85 -21.71
N GLY A 150 8.88 -27.19 -20.98
CA GLY A 150 10.27 -27.12 -21.45
C GLY A 150 10.88 -28.44 -21.94
N ASP A 151 10.14 -29.55 -21.90
CA ASP A 151 10.66 -30.90 -22.19
C ASP A 151 10.12 -31.49 -23.50
N PHE A 152 10.09 -30.69 -24.57
CA PHE A 152 9.69 -31.14 -25.92
C PHE A 152 10.67 -30.75 -27.02
N SER A 153 11.92 -30.38 -26.67
CA SER A 153 12.93 -29.99 -27.67
C SER A 153 14.28 -30.67 -27.49
N ARG A 154 14.37 -31.71 -26.64
CA ARG A 154 15.60 -32.50 -26.45
C ARG A 154 15.52 -33.94 -26.94
N SER A 155 14.32 -34.47 -27.19
CA SER A 155 14.12 -35.81 -27.74
C SER A 155 14.28 -35.88 -29.26
N ASP A 156 14.07 -34.78 -29.99
CA ASP A 156 14.10 -34.78 -31.46
C ASP A 156 15.51 -34.61 -32.05
N LEU A 157 16.48 -34.22 -31.21
CA LEU A 157 17.90 -34.12 -31.59
C LEU A 157 18.69 -35.39 -31.31
N ALA A 158 18.09 -36.40 -30.65
CA ALA A 158 18.74 -37.68 -30.36
C ALA A 158 18.30 -38.82 -31.28
N LEU A 159 17.42 -38.55 -32.26
CA LEU A 159 16.92 -39.53 -33.23
C LEU A 159 17.44 -39.30 -34.66
N ASN A 160 18.35 -38.34 -34.85
CA ASN A 160 18.95 -38.00 -36.13
C ASN A 160 20.49 -38.14 -36.17
N ASP A 161 21.09 -38.75 -35.14
CA ASP A 161 22.50 -39.17 -35.13
C ASP A 161 22.62 -40.71 -35.13
#